data_AF-F0EH33-F1
#
_entry.id   AF-F0EH33-F1
#
_cell.length_a   1.000
_cell.length_b   1.000
_cell.length_c   1.000
_cell.angle_alpha   90.00
_cell.angle_beta   90.00
_cell.angle_gamma   90.00
#
_symmetry.space_group_name_H-M   'P 1'
#
loop_
_entity.id
_entity.type
_entity.pdbx_description
1 polymer ?
#
loop_
_entity_poly.entity_id
_entity_poly.type
_entity_poly.pdbx_seq_one_letter_code
_entity_poly.pdbx_strand_id
1 'polypeptide(L)'
;MFATHSSIFIETKEVHKIRKVSCVESVKGSEVKSFSLAELHDSLEVYVKESTINNQIKNILGNDLSEAVFSDKAVLLEGTTDHACIKGIVDSYFGTDYFERLGINYVVCGSKTNIILYAQY
;
A
#
# COMPACT_ATOMS: atom_id res chain seq x y z
N MET A 1 -20.42 10.14 -7.07
CA MET A 1 -19.45 9.04 -7.30
C MET A 1 -18.58 9.46 -8.48
N PHE A 2 -17.25 9.44 -8.33
CA PHE A 2 -16.31 9.80 -9.40
C PHE A 2 -15.16 8.78 -9.42
N ALA A 3 -14.51 8.63 -10.56
CA ALA A 3 -13.27 7.86 -10.69
C ALA A 3 -12.09 8.85 -10.73
N THR A 4 -10.97 8.49 -10.10
CA THR A 4 -9.77 9.33 -10.06
C THR A 4 -8.52 8.48 -10.26
N HIS A 5 -7.56 9.04 -10.97
CA HIS A 5 -6.18 8.56 -11.06
C HIS A 5 -5.21 9.41 -10.23
N SER A 6 -5.73 10.42 -9.53
CA SER A 6 -4.94 11.34 -8.74
C SER A 6 -5.12 11.08 -7.25
N SER A 7 -3.98 10.94 -6.58
CA SER A 7 -3.82 10.71 -5.16
C SER A 7 -4.34 11.85 -4.29
N ILE A 8 -4.41 13.08 -4.82
CA ILE A 8 -4.91 14.25 -4.07
C ILE A 8 -6.37 14.12 -3.66
N PHE A 9 -7.13 13.25 -4.35
CA PHE A 9 -8.54 12.99 -4.06
C PHE A 9 -8.75 11.85 -3.07
N ILE A 10 -7.68 11.23 -2.57
CA ILE A 10 -7.74 10.20 -1.52
C ILE A 10 -7.78 10.92 -0.17
N GLU A 11 -8.97 10.99 0.42
CA GLU A 11 -9.16 11.50 1.78
C GLU A 11 -9.00 10.38 2.81
N THR A 12 -7.97 10.48 3.62
CA THR A 12 -7.52 9.45 4.58
C THR A 12 -8.44 9.32 5.78
N LYS A 13 -9.25 10.34 6.06
CA LYS A 13 -10.32 10.28 7.08
C LYS A 13 -11.53 9.49 6.58
N GLU A 14 -11.71 9.45 5.26
CA GLU A 14 -12.88 8.89 4.59
C GLU A 14 -12.50 7.65 3.78
N VAL A 15 -11.45 6.92 4.18
CA VAL A 15 -10.96 5.73 3.47
C VAL A 15 -12.02 4.65 3.26
N HIS A 16 -13.03 4.60 4.13
CA HIS A 16 -14.19 3.72 3.99
C HIS A 16 -15.03 4.00 2.73
N LYS A 17 -14.87 5.16 2.10
CA LYS A 17 -15.52 5.53 0.82
C LYS A 17 -14.72 5.13 -0.41
N ILE A 18 -13.45 4.73 -0.25
CA ILE A 18 -12.57 4.36 -1.35
C ILE A 18 -12.95 2.96 -1.85
N ARG A 19 -13.02 2.81 -3.17
CA ARG A 19 -13.24 1.53 -3.84
C ARG A 19 -12.16 1.38 -4.90
N LYS A 20 -11.34 0.33 -4.78
CA LYS A 20 -10.36 -0.04 -5.82
C LYS A 20 -11.01 -1.06 -6.73
N VAL A 21 -11.01 -0.77 -8.02
CA VAL A 21 -11.55 -1.67 -9.05
C VAL A 21 -10.38 -2.21 -9.86
N SER A 22 -10.22 -3.53 -9.89
CA SER A 22 -9.14 -4.21 -10.60
C SER A 22 -9.69 -5.32 -11.51
N CYS A 23 -9.03 -5.56 -12.64
CA CYS A 23 -9.31 -6.72 -13.48
C CYS A 23 -8.65 -7.96 -12.89
N VAL A 24 -9.39 -9.06 -12.78
CA VAL A 24 -8.83 -10.34 -12.34
C VAL A 24 -8.54 -11.18 -13.58
N GLU A 25 -7.29 -11.58 -13.79
CA GLU A 25 -6.91 -12.35 -14.99
C GLU A 25 -7.56 -13.74 -15.04
N SER A 26 -7.89 -14.33 -13.88
CA SER A 26 -8.38 -15.72 -13.79
C SER A 26 -9.87 -15.90 -14.04
N VAL A 27 -10.66 -14.82 -14.03
CA VAL A 27 -12.12 -14.86 -14.24
C VAL A 27 -12.47 -13.64 -15.07
N LYS A 28 -13.28 -13.76 -16.13
CA LYS A 28 -13.81 -12.59 -16.86
C LYS A 28 -14.69 -11.72 -15.92
N GLY A 29 -14.07 -10.97 -15.02
CA GLY A 29 -14.74 -10.28 -13.93
C GLY A 29 -13.84 -9.21 -13.32
N SER A 30 -14.48 -8.17 -12.80
CA SER A 30 -13.82 -7.11 -12.03
C SER A 30 -13.93 -7.44 -10.55
N GLU A 31 -12.84 -7.24 -9.82
CA GLU A 31 -12.83 -7.26 -8.35
C GLU A 31 -12.99 -5.82 -7.86
N VAL A 32 -13.82 -5.64 -6.83
CA VAL A 32 -13.95 -4.37 -6.11
C VAL A 32 -13.45 -4.61 -4.70
N LYS A 33 -12.31 -4.00 -4.35
CA LYS A 33 -11.80 -3.97 -2.98
C LYS A 33 -12.29 -2.72 -2.28
N SER A 34 -12.86 -2.91 -1.10
CA SER A 34 -13.17 -1.85 -0.15
C SER A 34 -12.29 -1.98 1.07
N PHE A 35 -12.07 -0.88 1.76
CA PHE A 35 -11.25 -0.83 2.95
C PHE A 35 -12.08 -0.39 4.15
N SER A 36 -12.00 -1.13 5.25
CA SER A 36 -12.62 -0.77 6.53
C SER A 36 -11.54 -0.62 7.59
N LEU A 37 -11.56 0.52 8.29
CA LEU A 37 -10.66 0.74 9.43
C LEU A 37 -10.91 -0.24 10.57
N ALA A 38 -12.16 -0.68 10.75
CA ALA A 38 -12.49 -1.67 11.76
C ALA A 38 -11.90 -3.04 11.40
N GLU A 39 -12.04 -3.48 10.15
CA GLU A 39 -11.47 -4.76 9.70
C GLU A 39 -9.93 -4.76 9.76
N LEU A 40 -9.30 -3.61 9.43
CA LEU A 40 -7.86 -3.45 9.60
C LEU A 40 -7.45 -3.50 11.08
N HIS A 41 -8.22 -2.86 11.94
CA HIS A 41 -7.94 -2.86 13.38
C HIS A 41 -7.99 -4.29 13.93
N ASP A 42 -9.05 -5.03 13.61
CA ASP A 42 -9.25 -6.42 14.03
C ASP A 42 -8.14 -7.35 13.50
N SER A 43 -7.64 -7.11 12.27
CA SER A 43 -6.56 -7.92 11.71
C SER A 43 -5.19 -7.66 12.36
N LEU A 44 -5.02 -6.48 12.98
CA LEU A 44 -3.75 -6.04 13.57
C LEU A 44 -3.67 -6.23 15.09
N GLU A 45 -4.81 -6.36 15.79
CA GLU A 45 -4.88 -6.40 17.26
C GLU A 45 -3.97 -7.49 17.88
N VAL A 46 -3.80 -8.62 17.18
CA VAL A 46 -2.96 -9.74 17.63
C VAL A 46 -1.46 -9.47 17.46
N TYR A 47 -1.08 -8.59 16.54
CA TYR A 47 0.31 -8.36 16.15
C TYR A 47 0.90 -7.07 16.71
N VAL A 48 0.06 -6.06 16.97
CA VAL A 48 0.48 -4.71 17.31
C VAL A 48 -0.41 -4.16 18.42
N LYS A 49 0.16 -3.40 19.36
CA LYS A 49 -0.63 -2.76 20.43
C LYS A 49 -1.63 -1.76 19.84
N GLU A 50 -2.83 -1.71 20.40
CA GLU A 50 -3.92 -0.79 20.01
C GLU A 50 -3.45 0.68 19.93
N SER A 51 -2.63 1.12 20.89
CA SER A 51 -2.09 2.49 20.89
C SER A 51 -1.14 2.77 19.72
N THR A 52 -0.41 1.76 19.26
CA THR A 52 0.46 1.86 18.08
C THR A 52 -0.38 1.87 16.80
N ILE A 53 -1.41 1.03 16.71
CA ILE A 53 -2.37 0.98 15.61
C ILE A 53 -3.02 2.36 15.42
N ASN A 54 -3.63 2.90 16.48
CA ASN A 54 -4.36 4.18 16.42
C ASN A 54 -3.47 5.39 16.06
N ASN A 55 -2.20 5.38 16.50
CA ASN A 55 -1.25 6.46 16.23
C ASN A 55 -0.61 6.37 14.85
N GLN A 56 -0.26 5.15 14.40
CA GLN A 56 0.48 4.96 13.15
C GLN A 56 -0.41 4.83 11.93
N ILE A 57 -1.62 4.24 12.05
CA ILE A 57 -2.55 4.12 10.92
C ILE A 57 -2.85 5.49 10.31
N LYS A 58 -3.11 6.52 11.12
CA LYS A 58 -3.38 7.86 10.59
C LYS A 58 -2.22 8.43 9.76
N ASN A 59 -0.98 8.15 10.19
CA ASN A 59 0.22 8.62 9.49
C ASN A 59 0.46 7.84 8.20
N ILE A 60 0.28 6.51 8.23
CA ILE A 60 0.40 5.63 7.06
C ILE A 60 -0.64 6.01 6.01
N LEU A 61 -1.89 6.21 6.44
CA LEU A 61 -2.96 6.67 5.57
C LEU A 61 -2.61 8.04 4.99
N GLY A 62 -2.11 8.97 5.82
CA GLY A 62 -1.73 10.34 5.47
C GLY A 62 -0.67 10.47 4.37
N ASN A 63 0.41 9.68 4.44
CA ASN A 63 1.60 9.89 3.62
C ASN A 63 1.72 8.91 2.44
N ASP A 64 1.45 7.62 2.65
CA ASP A 64 1.90 6.57 1.73
C ASP A 64 0.76 5.76 1.11
N LEU A 65 -0.45 5.85 1.68
CA LEU A 65 -1.65 5.23 1.12
C LEU A 65 -1.91 5.69 -0.32
N SER A 66 -1.56 6.93 -0.60
CA SER A 66 -1.86 7.55 -1.88
C SER A 66 -1.11 6.87 -3.03
N GLU A 67 0.11 6.36 -2.81
CA GLU A 67 0.86 5.62 -3.83
C GLU A 67 0.58 4.11 -3.81
N ALA A 68 0.33 3.54 -2.62
CA ALA A 68 0.03 2.12 -2.46
C ALA A 68 -1.38 1.74 -2.97
N VAL A 69 -2.35 2.66 -2.91
CA VAL A 69 -3.71 2.40 -3.42
C VAL A 69 -3.72 2.22 -4.94
N PHE A 70 -2.88 2.96 -5.67
CA PHE A 70 -2.81 2.87 -7.13
C PHE A 70 -1.84 1.81 -7.64
N SER A 71 -1.00 1.21 -6.80
CA SER A 71 -0.12 0.14 -7.24
C SER A 71 -0.87 -1.18 -7.38
N ASP A 72 -0.50 -1.99 -8.38
CA ASP A 72 -1.00 -3.36 -8.50
C ASP A 72 -0.39 -4.24 -7.42
N LYS A 73 0.89 -4.00 -7.08
CA LYS A 73 1.62 -4.66 -6.01
C LYS A 73 2.56 -3.67 -5.32
N ALA A 74 2.94 -3.97 -4.08
CA ALA A 74 3.93 -3.20 -3.35
C ALA A 74 5.04 -4.10 -2.81
N VAL A 75 6.28 -3.64 -2.89
CA VAL A 75 7.43 -4.22 -2.20
C VAL A 75 7.65 -3.43 -0.92
N LEU A 76 7.36 -4.05 0.23
CA LEU A 76 7.51 -3.44 1.54
C LEU A 76 8.95 -3.57 2.04
N LEU A 77 9.55 -2.45 2.41
CA LEU A 77 10.97 -2.34 2.76
C LEU A 77 11.13 -1.66 4.12
N GLU A 78 12.14 -2.06 4.89
CA GLU A 78 12.36 -1.47 6.22
C GLU A 78 12.95 -0.07 6.07
N GLY A 79 13.98 0.08 5.26
CA GLY A 79 14.71 1.33 5.11
C GLY A 79 15.04 1.71 3.68
N THR A 80 15.60 2.92 3.54
CA THR A 80 16.10 3.44 2.26
C THR A 80 17.28 2.63 1.71
N THR A 81 18.06 1.99 2.57
CA THR A 81 19.13 1.06 2.17
C THR A 81 18.56 -0.14 1.42
N ASP A 82 17.49 -0.77 1.94
CA ASP A 82 16.85 -1.91 1.28
C ASP A 82 16.30 -1.50 -0.08
N HIS A 83 15.68 -0.31 -0.15
CA HIS A 83 15.19 0.27 -1.40
C HIS A 83 16.31 0.45 -2.41
N ALA A 84 17.42 1.08 -2.01
CA ALA A 84 18.56 1.29 -2.91
C ALA A 84 19.15 -0.04 -3.40
N CYS A 85 19.30 -1.03 -2.52
CA CYS A 85 19.80 -2.35 -2.89
C CYS A 85 18.89 -3.07 -3.88
N ILE A 86 17.59 -3.14 -3.59
CA ILE A 86 16.63 -3.87 -4.43
C ILE A 86 16.44 -3.14 -5.76
N LYS A 87 16.25 -1.82 -5.75
CA LYS A 87 16.13 -1.04 -6.99
C LYS A 87 17.38 -1.18 -7.84
N GLY A 88 18.58 -1.14 -7.25
CA GLY A 88 19.82 -1.36 -7.98
C GLY A 88 19.92 -2.74 -8.63
N ILE A 89 19.47 -3.80 -7.95
CA ILE A 89 19.39 -5.15 -8.53
C ILE A 89 18.39 -5.19 -9.67
N VAL A 90 17.18 -4.68 -9.46
CA VAL A 90 16.12 -4.69 -10.48
C VAL A 90 16.55 -3.92 -11.72
N ASP A 91 17.06 -2.70 -11.54
CA ASP A 91 17.53 -1.85 -12.63
C ASP A 91 18.69 -2.52 -13.39
N SER A 92 19.59 -3.24 -12.70
CA SER A 92 20.72 -3.95 -13.32
C SER A 92 20.29 -5.17 -14.15
N TYR A 93 19.24 -5.89 -13.78
CA TYR A 93 18.82 -7.13 -14.45
C TYR A 93 17.72 -6.90 -15.50
N PHE A 94 16.83 -5.93 -15.25
CA PHE A 94 15.62 -5.72 -16.03
C PHE A 94 15.52 -4.32 -16.67
N GLY A 95 16.50 -3.46 -16.42
CA GLY A 95 16.52 -2.07 -16.86
C GLY A 95 15.78 -1.14 -15.90
N THR A 96 16.03 0.17 -16.04
CA THR A 96 15.43 1.19 -15.17
C THR A 96 13.92 1.14 -15.20
N ASP A 97 13.30 1.41 -14.05
CA ASP A 97 11.85 1.57 -13.86
C ASP A 97 11.02 0.33 -14.25
N TYR A 98 11.62 -0.86 -14.19
CA TYR A 98 10.97 -2.10 -14.58
C TYR A 98 9.74 -2.42 -13.71
N PHE A 99 9.84 -2.26 -12.39
CA PHE A 99 8.75 -2.53 -11.46
C PHE A 99 7.63 -1.50 -11.59
N GLU A 100 7.99 -0.23 -11.72
CA GLU A 100 7.09 0.89 -11.88
C GLU A 100 6.23 0.71 -13.15
N ARG A 101 6.82 0.21 -14.26
CA ARG A 101 6.07 -0.17 -15.48
C ARG A 101 5.11 -1.34 -15.30
N LEU A 102 5.36 -2.20 -14.32
CA LEU A 102 4.48 -3.33 -13.97
C LEU A 102 3.46 -2.95 -12.88
N GLY A 103 3.37 -1.66 -12.51
CA GLY A 103 2.49 -1.20 -11.43
C GLY A 103 2.98 -1.65 -10.04
N ILE A 104 4.25 -2.02 -9.90
CA ILE A 104 4.86 -2.43 -8.64
C ILE A 104 5.60 -1.25 -8.03
N ASN A 105 5.19 -0.82 -6.83
CA ASN A 105 5.81 0.29 -6.11
C ASN A 105 6.68 -0.19 -4.93
N TYR A 106 7.73 0.55 -4.61
CA TYR A 106 8.54 0.35 -3.41
C TYR A 106 8.01 1.21 -2.27
N VAL A 107 7.79 0.61 -1.10
CA VAL A 107 7.26 1.33 0.08
C VAL A 107 8.24 1.18 1.24
N VAL A 108 8.90 2.28 1.60
CA VAL A 108 9.83 2.33 2.74
C VAL A 108 9.03 2.58 4.02
N CYS A 109 8.88 1.54 4.83
CA CYS A 109 8.04 1.54 6.02
C CYS A 109 8.71 2.17 7.25
N GLY A 110 10.04 2.29 7.26
CA GLY A 110 10.84 2.91 8.33
C GLY A 110 11.08 2.04 9.57
N SER A 111 10.31 0.97 9.77
CA SER A 111 10.56 -0.02 10.83
C SER A 111 9.86 -1.35 10.54
N LYS A 112 10.33 -2.43 11.17
CA LYS A 112 9.68 -3.77 11.07
C LYS A 112 8.24 -3.77 11.55
N THR A 113 7.95 -3.04 12.64
CA THR A 113 6.57 -2.89 13.14
C THR A 113 5.70 -2.23 12.08
N ASN A 114 6.21 -1.22 11.39
CA ASN A 114 5.45 -0.56 10.33
C ASN A 114 5.22 -1.52 9.16
N ILE A 115 6.20 -2.35 8.75
CA ILE A 115 5.97 -3.35 7.68
C ILE A 115 4.73 -4.20 7.97
N ILE A 116 4.51 -4.62 9.22
CA ILE A 116 3.32 -5.39 9.62
C ILE A 116 2.04 -4.58 9.38
N LEU A 117 2.06 -3.27 9.64
CA LEU A 117 0.92 -2.38 9.40
C LEU A 117 0.63 -2.19 7.90
N TYR A 118 1.66 -2.12 7.05
CA TYR A 118 1.48 -2.03 5.60
C TYR A 118 1.09 -3.36 4.95
N ALA A 119 1.48 -4.50 5.54
CA ALA A 119 1.23 -5.83 4.98
C ALA A 119 -0.24 -6.28 5.00
N GLN A 120 -1.12 -5.52 5.65
CA GLN A 120 -2.56 -5.77 5.67
C GLN A 120 -3.30 -5.16 4.47
N TYR A 121 -2.58 -4.49 3.56
CA TYR A 121 -3.10 -3.82 2.36
C TYR A 121 -2.95 -4.65 1.08
#